data_AF-A0A367M565-F1
#
_entry.id   AF-A0A367M565-F1
#
_cell.length_a   1.000
_cell.length_b   1.000
_cell.length_c   1.000
_cell.angle_alpha   90.00
_cell.angle_beta   90.00
_cell.angle_gamma   90.00
#
_symmetry.space_group_name_H-M   'P 1'
#
loop_
_entity.id
_entity.type
_entity.pdbx_description
1 polymer ?
#
loop_
_entity_poly.entity_id
_entity_poly.type
_entity_poly.pdbx_seq_one_letter_code
_entity_poly.pdbx_strand_id
1 'polypeptide(L)' 'VLAGDDDYRTALVGNPNREYLWLLSRTPQVSQQTRERLLEEARSRGYAVDELIWRVPDGQLKRSQ' A
#
# COMPACT_ATOMS: atom_id res chain seq x y z
N VAL A 1 6.73 0.45 11.58
CA VAL A 1 5.73 -0.38 10.86
C VAL A 1 4.38 -0.15 11.52
N LEU A 2 3.36 0.23 10.76
CA LEU A 2 2.05 0.60 11.31
C LEU A 2 1.11 -0.61 11.46
N ALA A 3 1.26 -1.63 10.62
CA ALA A 3 0.66 -2.97 10.70
C ALA A 3 1.38 -3.92 9.71
N GLY A 4 1.34 -5.22 9.97
CA GLY A 4 1.78 -6.29 9.07
C GLY A 4 0.98 -7.57 9.32
N ASP A 5 0.83 -8.39 8.28
CA ASP A 5 0.25 -9.75 8.40
C ASP A 5 1.28 -10.71 9.04
N ASP A 6 0.84 -11.84 9.59
CA ASP A 6 1.67 -12.79 10.39
C ASP A 6 2.92 -13.25 9.62
N ASP A 7 2.82 -13.24 8.30
CA ASP A 7 3.86 -13.65 7.36
C ASP A 7 4.77 -12.50 6.88
N TYR A 8 4.63 -11.28 7.43
CA TYR A 8 5.36 -10.06 7.03
C TYR A 8 5.32 -9.78 5.51
N ARG A 9 4.28 -10.27 4.82
CA ARG A 9 4.14 -10.14 3.36
C ARG A 9 3.75 -8.74 2.93
N THR A 10 3.04 -8.00 3.79
CA THR A 10 2.59 -6.64 3.53
C THR A 10 2.90 -5.73 4.70
N ALA A 11 3.25 -4.47 4.40
CA ALA A 11 3.54 -3.45 5.40
C ALA A 11 2.94 -2.11 5.00
N LEU A 12 2.33 -1.43 5.98
CA LEU A 12 1.90 -0.05 5.86
C LEU A 12 2.92 0.87 6.52
N VAL A 13 3.49 1.79 5.75
CA VAL A 13 4.52 2.73 6.20
C VAL A 13 4.01 4.14 5.96
N GLY A 14 3.88 4.93 7.03
CA GLY A 14 3.44 6.31 6.94
C GLY A 14 4.35 7.25 7.73
N ASN A 15 4.36 8.51 7.34
CA ASN A 15 5.01 9.60 8.09
C ASN A 15 4.06 10.07 9.23
N PRO A 16 4.57 10.44 10.42
CA PRO A 16 3.78 11.06 11.50
C PRO A 16 2.88 12.22 11.07
N ASN A 17 3.34 13.04 10.11
CA ASN A 17 2.61 14.19 9.57
C ASN A 17 1.48 13.79 8.60
N ARG A 18 1.33 12.50 8.32
CA ARG A 18 0.30 11.91 7.44
C ARG A 18 0.35 12.33 5.97
N GLU A 19 1.36 13.09 5.57
CA GLU A 19 1.59 13.53 4.18
C GLU A 19 2.05 12.40 3.26
N TYR A 20 2.63 11.34 3.81
CA TYR A 20 3.15 10.22 3.04
C TYR A 20 2.68 8.89 3.59
N LEU A 21 2.22 8.04 2.69
CA LEU A 21 1.78 6.68 2.96
C LEU A 21 2.24 5.75 1.83
N TRP A 22 2.87 4.65 2.20
CA TRP A 22 3.28 3.60 1.29
C TRP A 22 2.73 2.25 1.76
N LEU A 23 2.19 1.50 0.80
CA LEU A 23 1.84 0.10 0.97
C LEU A 23 2.90 -0.74 0.28
N LEU A 24 3.64 -1.51 1.06
CA LEU A 24 4.71 -2.38 0.60
C LEU A 24 4.24 -3.82 0.64
N SER A 25 4.56 -4.59 -0.40
CA SER A 25 4.25 -6.02 -0.48
C SER A 25 5.44 -6.79 -1.06
N ARG A 26 5.71 -7.99 -0.55
CA ARG A 26 6.72 -8.90 -1.12
C ARG A 26 6.27 -9.51 -2.46
N THR A 27 4.97 -9.53 -2.72
CA THR A 27 4.39 -9.94 -4.00
C THR A 27 3.90 -8.71 -4.78
N PRO A 28 4.00 -8.71 -6.13
CA PRO A 28 3.55 -7.60 -6.96
C PRO A 28 2.02 -7.42 -6.93
N GLN A 29 1.29 -8.46 -6.55
CA GLN A 29 -0.16 -8.45 -6.40
C GLN A 29 -0.52 -8.80 -4.97
N VAL A 30 -1.45 -8.01 -4.42
CA VAL A 30 -2.04 -8.22 -3.10
C VAL A 30 -3.51 -8.55 -3.31
N SER A 31 -4.07 -9.43 -2.47
CA SER A 31 -5.51 -9.71 -2.54
C SER A 31 -6.32 -8.44 -2.27
N GLN A 32 -7.52 -8.36 -2.85
CA GLN A 32 -8.42 -7.23 -2.62
C GLN A 32 -8.75 -7.07 -1.14
N GLN A 33 -9.04 -8.18 -0.44
CA GLN A 33 -9.37 -8.18 0.98
C GLN A 33 -8.23 -7.61 1.85
N THR A 34 -6.98 -8.03 1.61
CA THR A 34 -5.83 -7.50 2.35
C THR A 34 -5.64 -6.01 2.06
N ARG A 35 -5.82 -5.59 0.81
CA ARG A 35 -5.74 -4.17 0.43
C ARG A 35 -6.79 -3.34 1.16
N GLU A 36 -8.05 -3.77 1.17
CA GLU A 36 -9.15 -3.06 1.84
C GLU A 36 -8.87 -2.91 3.34
N ARG A 37 -8.46 -3.99 4.01
CA ARG A 37 -8.08 -3.95 5.44
C ARG A 37 -6.98 -2.93 5.73
N LEU A 38 -5.94 -2.87 4.91
CA LEU A 38 -4.84 -1.91 5.09
C LEU A 38 -5.28 -0.46 4.84
N LEU A 39 -6.20 -0.25 3.90
CA LEU A 39 -6.77 1.07 3.64
C LEU A 39 -7.69 1.53 4.76
N GLU A 40 -8.48 0.64 5.35
CA GLU A 40 -9.30 0.94 6.53
C GLU A 40 -8.44 1.35 7.73
N GLU A 41 -7.36 0.61 8.00
CA GLU A 41 -6.38 0.97 9.04
C GLU A 41 -5.75 2.35 8.80
N ALA A 42 -5.37 2.66 7.56
CA ALA A 42 -4.82 3.95 7.20
C ALA A 42 -5.86 5.09 7.36
N ARG A 43 -7.11 4.87 6.94
CA ARG A 43 -8.22 5.83 7.14
C ARG A 43 -8.49 6.10 8.61
N SER A 44 -8.55 5.05 9.42
CA SER A 44 -8.70 5.15 10.89
C SER A 44 -7.62 6.03 11.53
N ARG A 45 -6.40 5.97 10.98
CA ARG A 45 -5.26 6.79 11.43
C ARG A 45 -5.22 8.18 10.81
N GLY A 46 -6.19 8.53 9.96
CA GLY A 46 -6.37 9.84 9.35
C GLY A 46 -5.48 10.12 8.15
N TYR A 47 -5.05 9.09 7.42
CA TYR A 47 -4.38 9.26 6.13
C TYR A 47 -5.40 9.41 4.99
N ALA A 48 -5.09 10.26 4.00
CA ALA A 48 -5.88 10.44 2.79
C ALA A 48 -5.61 9.30 1.78
N VAL A 49 -6.19 8.13 2.02
CA VAL A 49 -5.94 6.94 1.18
C VAL A 49 -6.46 7.06 -0.26
N ASP A 50 -7.38 7.99 -0.51
CA ASP A 50 -7.97 8.21 -1.83
C ASP A 50 -6.98 8.94 -2.77
N GLU A 51 -5.91 9.52 -2.23
CA GLU A 51 -4.80 10.12 -2.99
C GLU A 51 -3.69 9.11 -3.35
N LEU A 52 -3.84 7.84 -2.95
CA LEU A 52 -2.83 6.81 -3.22
C LEU A 52 -2.72 6.51 -4.72
N ILE A 53 -1.49 6.62 -5.22
CA ILE A 53 -1.12 6.20 -6.57
C ILE A 53 -0.81 4.70 -6.55
N TRP A 54 -1.52 3.94 -7.39
CA TRP A 54 -1.35 2.49 -7.48
C TRP A 54 -0.35 2.13 -8.57
N ARG A 55 0.64 1.30 -8.21
CA ARG A 55 1.60 0.82 -9.19
C ARG A 55 0.91 -0.13 -10.17
N VAL A 56 1.14 0.08 -11.46
CA VAL A 56 0.72 -0.86 -12.51
C VAL A 56 1.68 -2.07 -12.56
N PRO A 57 1.20 -3.25 -12.96
CA PRO A 57 2.07 -4.42 -13.13
C PRO A 57 3.19 -4.16 -14.14
N ASP A 58 4.36 -4.77 -13.92
CA ASP A 58 5.55 -4.51 -14.73
C ASP A 58 5.35 -4.87 -16.21
N GLY A 59 4.47 -5.83 -16.53
CA GLY A 59 4.10 -6.16 -17.91
C GLY A 59 3.34 -5.06 -18.67
N GLN A 60 2.81 -4.05 -17.97
CA GLN A 60 2.18 -2.87 -18.56
C GLN A 60 3.09 -1.65 -18.62
N LEU A 61 4.29 -1.71 -18.00
CA LEU A 61 5.31 -0.68 -18.17
C LEU A 61 5.91 -0.82 -19.57
N LYS A 62 5.34 -0.11 -20.55
CA LYS A 62 5.98 0.03 -21.86
C LYS A 62 7.31 0.74 -21.67
N ARG A 63 8.41 -0.01 -21.71
CA ARG A 63 9.76 0.56 -21.80
C ARG A 63 9.85 1.28 -23.14
N SER A 64 9.74 2.60 -23.12
CA SER A 64 10.17 3.44 -24.22
C SER A 64 11.66 3.17 -24.43
N GLN A 65 12.00 2.49 -25.52
CA GLN A 65 13.36 2.48 -26.07
C GLN A 65 13.57 3.77 -26.86
#